data_AF-A0AAN1LAW8-F1
#
_entry.id   AF-A0AAN1LAW8-F1
#
_cell.length_a   1.000
_cell.length_b   1.000
_cell.length_c   1.000
_cell.angle_alpha   90.00
_cell.angle_beta   90.00
_cell.angle_gamma   90.00
#
_symmetry.space_group_name_H-M   'P 1'
#
loop_
_entity.id
_entity.type
_entity.pdbx_description
1 polymer ?
#
loop_
_entity_poly.entity_id
_entity_poly.type
_entity_poly.pdbx_seq_one_letter_code
_entity_poly.pdbx_strand_id
1 'polypeptide(L)'
;MPAALPDYYFRVRDNGAFVFRVDSENRQRRLDMDQIAVVKLRNGEIRPHGDRILSAEDLSAIRDWMAQRTRTLAARDMDDIHRAIDHLNLTAHWAQSKASDAQLDEITDQMLLAMHDLRSVLVRKKADRLLRAAKDSDGS
;
A
#
# COMPACT_ATOMS: atom_id res chain seq x y z
N MET A 1 29.18 -16.50 -1.62
CA MET A 1 29.15 -15.58 -2.77
C MET A 1 28.47 -14.29 -2.31
N PRO A 2 29.13 -13.12 -2.30
CA PRO A 2 28.39 -11.88 -2.14
C PRO A 2 27.34 -11.82 -3.26
N ALA A 3 26.08 -11.58 -2.91
CA ALA A 3 25.03 -11.45 -3.92
C ALA A 3 25.39 -10.27 -4.83
N ALA A 4 25.32 -10.48 -6.15
CA ALA A 4 25.50 -9.40 -7.12
C ALA A 4 24.50 -8.28 -6.80
N LEU A 5 24.95 -7.03 -6.94
CA LEU A 5 24.07 -5.87 -6.73
C LEU A 5 22.99 -5.86 -7.83
N PRO A 6 21.75 -5.45 -7.52
CA PRO A 6 20.70 -5.32 -8.52
C PRO A 6 20.98 -4.12 -9.44
N ASP A 7 20.63 -4.23 -10.71
CA ASP A 7 20.83 -3.16 -11.71
C ASP A 7 20.01 -1.89 -11.42
N TYR A 8 18.91 -2.05 -10.69
CA TYR A 8 18.00 -0.96 -10.32
C TYR A 8 17.72 -0.93 -8.83
N TYR A 9 17.71 0.28 -8.27
CA TYR A 9 17.28 0.55 -6.91
C TYR A 9 16.09 1.51 -6.91
N PHE A 10 15.02 1.11 -6.22
CA PHE A 10 13.78 1.88 -6.10
C PHE A 10 13.63 2.43 -4.69
N ARG A 11 13.88 3.73 -4.51
CA ARG A 11 13.68 4.40 -3.22
C ARG A 11 12.21 4.80 -3.08
N VAL A 12 11.46 4.02 -2.30
CA VAL A 12 10.03 4.20 -2.05
C VAL A 12 9.74 5.53 -1.34
N ARG A 13 8.60 6.14 -1.70
CA ARG A 13 8.01 7.30 -1.03
C ARG A 13 6.48 7.19 -1.02
N ASP A 14 5.81 8.14 -0.36
CA ASP A 14 4.36 8.29 -0.47
C ASP A 14 3.96 8.49 -1.94
N ASN A 15 3.19 7.53 -2.48
CA ASN A 15 2.69 7.45 -3.85
C ASN A 15 3.69 7.09 -4.96
N GLY A 16 4.88 6.56 -4.67
CA GLY A 16 5.79 6.19 -5.75
C GLY A 16 7.20 5.80 -5.33
N ALA A 17 8.15 6.04 -6.23
CA ALA A 17 9.57 5.86 -5.95
C ALA A 17 10.45 6.78 -6.81
N PHE A 18 11.65 7.03 -6.32
CA PHE A 18 12.77 7.43 -7.16
C PHE A 18 13.47 6.18 -7.69
N VAL A 19 13.79 6.18 -8.98
CA VAL A 19 14.43 5.05 -9.66
C VAL A 19 15.88 5.42 -9.93
N PHE A 20 16.79 4.58 -9.43
CA PHE A 20 18.22 4.72 -9.63
C PHE A 20 18.73 3.52 -10.43
N ARG A 21 19.58 3.77 -11.41
CA ARG A 21 20.43 2.72 -11.99
C ARG A 21 21.65 2.57 -11.10
N VAL A 22 22.00 1.34 -10.74
CA VAL A 22 23.15 1.04 -9.88
C VAL A 22 24.32 0.68 -10.77
N ASP A 23 25.44 1.38 -10.62
CA ASP A 23 26.69 1.03 -11.28
C ASP A 23 27.66 0.46 -10.24
N SER A 24 27.95 -0.83 -10.37
CA SER A 24 28.86 -1.57 -9.50
C SER A 24 30.30 -1.67 -10.03
N GLU A 25 30.57 -1.20 -11.26
CA GLU A 25 31.83 -1.44 -11.97
C GLU A 25 32.77 -0.23 -12.03
N ASN A 26 32.56 0.79 -11.18
CA ASN A 26 33.56 1.83 -11.05
C ASN A 26 34.86 1.26 -10.46
N ARG A 27 36.00 1.47 -11.15
CA ARG A 27 37.36 0.96 -10.81
C ARG A 27 37.80 1.20 -9.36
N GLN A 28 37.10 2.06 -8.63
CA GLN A 28 37.33 2.43 -7.23
C GLN A 28 36.48 1.65 -6.21
N ARG A 29 35.71 0.61 -6.60
CA ARG A 29 34.76 -0.13 -5.72
C ARG A 29 33.70 0.77 -5.05
N ARG A 30 33.36 1.88 -5.71
CA ARG A 30 32.42 2.86 -5.18
C ARG A 30 31.08 2.65 -5.85
N LEU A 31 30.07 2.31 -5.05
CA LEU A 31 28.70 2.12 -5.52
C LEU A 31 28.15 3.48 -5.98
N ASP A 32 27.84 3.59 -7.26
CA ASP A 32 27.20 4.77 -7.82
C ASP A 32 25.71 4.51 -8.04
N MET A 33 24.88 5.51 -7.75
CA MET A 33 23.43 5.43 -7.90
C MET A 33 22.96 6.65 -8.66
N ASP A 34 22.54 6.37 -9.89
CA ASP A 34 22.24 7.42 -10.82
C ASP A 34 20.73 7.50 -11.04
N GLN A 35 20.13 8.63 -10.65
CA GLN A 35 18.67 8.77 -10.73
C GLN A 35 18.23 8.87 -12.18
N ILE A 36 17.45 7.90 -12.64
CA ILE A 36 16.95 7.85 -14.03
C ILE A 36 15.50 8.31 -14.15
N ALA A 37 14.69 8.13 -13.10
CA ALA A 37 13.26 8.44 -13.17
C ALA A 37 12.62 8.69 -11.79
N VAL A 38 11.41 9.25 -11.84
CA VAL A 38 10.44 9.33 -10.76
C VAL A 38 9.17 8.63 -11.20
N VAL A 39 8.67 7.71 -10.39
CA VAL A 39 7.45 6.94 -10.71
C VAL A 39 6.34 7.29 -9.74
N LYS A 40 5.10 7.34 -10.23
CA LYS A 40 3.89 7.52 -9.43
C LYS A 40 2.99 6.30 -9.57
N LEU A 41 2.71 5.64 -8.47
CA LEU A 41 1.90 4.42 -8.46
C LEU A 41 0.41 4.71 -8.71
N ARG A 42 -0.09 5.88 -8.28
CA ARG A 42 -1.52 6.22 -8.36
C ARG A 42 -2.06 6.29 -9.79
N ASN A 43 -1.27 6.83 -10.72
CA ASN A 43 -1.68 7.03 -12.12
C ASN A 43 -0.77 6.29 -13.12
N GLY A 44 0.20 5.51 -12.65
CA GLY A 44 1.13 4.79 -13.53
C GLY A 44 2.20 5.67 -14.19
N GLU A 45 2.33 6.93 -13.79
CA GLU A 45 3.19 7.90 -14.49
C GLU A 45 4.68 7.64 -14.21
N ILE A 46 5.48 7.57 -15.28
CA ILE A 46 6.94 7.44 -15.25
C ILE A 46 7.52 8.73 -15.82
N ARG A 47 8.23 9.50 -15.01
CA ARG A 47 8.89 10.75 -15.41
C ARG A 47 10.40 10.54 -15.44
N PRO A 48 11.07 10.64 -16.60
CA PRO A 48 12.52 10.66 -16.65
C PRO A 48 13.09 11.80 -15.78
N HIS A 49 14.28 11.59 -15.23
CA HIS A 49 14.98 12.59 -14.45
C HIS A 49 15.84 13.47 -15.37
N GLY A 50 15.59 14.79 -15.37
CA GLY A 50 16.26 15.71 -16.30
C GLY A 50 15.93 15.40 -17.76
N ASP A 51 16.93 15.54 -18.64
CA ASP A 51 16.79 15.30 -20.08
C ASP A 51 17.04 13.84 -20.49
N ARG A 52 16.85 12.89 -19.55
CA ARG A 52 17.13 11.49 -19.82
C ARG A 52 16.11 10.83 -20.73
N ILE A 53 16.63 9.98 -21.60
CA ILE A 53 15.84 9.03 -22.39
C ILE A 53 15.96 7.66 -21.71
N LEU A 54 14.83 7.15 -21.22
CA LEU A 54 14.77 5.82 -20.63
C LEU A 54 14.84 4.76 -21.73
N SER A 55 15.69 3.75 -21.54
CA SER A 55 15.79 2.61 -22.44
C SER A 55 14.55 1.71 -22.33
N ALA A 56 14.39 0.80 -23.29
CA ALA A 56 13.33 -0.21 -23.19
C ALA A 56 13.46 -1.09 -21.93
N GLU A 57 14.70 -1.35 -21.52
CA GLU A 57 15.03 -2.11 -20.31
C GLU A 57 14.66 -1.34 -19.04
N ASP A 58 15.01 -0.04 -18.96
CA ASP A 58 14.62 0.83 -17.84
C ASP A 58 13.10 0.80 -17.66
N LEU A 59 12.38 0.98 -18.77
CA LEU A 59 10.93 1.02 -18.79
C LEU A 59 10.32 -0.32 -18.37
N SER A 60 10.91 -1.45 -18.77
CA SER A 60 10.46 -2.77 -18.35
C SER A 60 10.66 -2.96 -16.85
N ALA A 61 11.87 -2.72 -16.35
CA ALA A 61 12.20 -2.86 -14.94
C ALA A 61 11.31 -1.99 -14.04
N ILE A 62 11.04 -0.75 -14.48
CA ILE A 62 10.12 0.16 -13.78
C ILE A 62 8.70 -0.41 -13.74
N ARG A 63 8.17 -0.87 -14.88
CA ARG A 63 6.79 -1.41 -14.93
C ARG A 63 6.64 -2.67 -14.08
N ASP A 64 7.62 -3.57 -14.12
CA ASP A 64 7.60 -4.80 -13.33
C ASP A 64 7.65 -4.49 -11.83
N TRP A 65 8.52 -3.54 -11.43
CA TRP A 65 8.55 -3.05 -10.07
C TRP A 65 7.23 -2.42 -9.64
N MET A 66 6.60 -1.59 -10.48
CA MET A 66 5.31 -0.97 -10.18
C MET A 66 4.22 -2.02 -9.99
N ALA A 67 4.15 -3.03 -10.87
CA ALA A 67 3.17 -4.11 -10.75
C ALA A 67 3.37 -4.92 -9.46
N GLN A 68 4.62 -5.27 -9.14
CA GLN A 68 4.94 -5.96 -7.89
C GLN A 68 4.60 -5.12 -6.66
N ARG A 69 4.93 -3.82 -6.70
CA ARG A 69 4.66 -2.90 -5.59
C ARG A 69 3.17 -2.74 -5.35
N THR A 70 2.36 -2.63 -6.39
CA THR A 70 0.89 -2.56 -6.28
C THR A 70 0.33 -3.82 -5.63
N ARG A 71 0.80 -5.02 -6.01
CA ARG A 71 0.39 -6.27 -5.35
C ARG A 71 0.76 -6.29 -3.87
N THR A 72 1.97 -5.87 -3.54
CA THR A 72 2.42 -5.79 -2.14
C THR A 72 1.62 -4.78 -1.33
N LEU A 73 1.27 -3.62 -1.90
CA LEU A 73 0.44 -2.62 -1.22
C LEU A 73 -0.97 -3.17 -0.97
N ALA A 74 -1.60 -3.79 -1.97
CA ALA A 74 -2.92 -4.39 -1.81
C ALA A 74 -2.95 -5.51 -0.74
N ALA A 75 -1.89 -6.33 -0.66
CA ALA A 75 -1.76 -7.33 0.40
C ALA A 75 -1.64 -6.67 1.79
N ARG A 76 -0.85 -5.59 1.91
CA ARG A 76 -0.71 -4.84 3.16
C ARG A 76 -2.00 -4.17 3.59
N ASP A 77 -2.74 -3.58 2.65
CA ASP A 77 -4.05 -2.99 2.93
C ASP A 77 -4.99 -4.03 3.56
N MET A 78 -5.00 -5.26 3.02
CA MET A 78 -5.79 -6.37 3.60
C MET A 78 -5.29 -6.78 4.99
N ASP A 79 -3.98 -6.85 5.19
CA ASP A 79 -3.41 -7.16 6.51
C ASP A 79 -3.73 -6.07 7.54
N ASP A 80 -3.77 -4.80 7.14
CA ASP A 80 -4.16 -3.68 8.01
C ASP A 80 -5.63 -3.75 8.42
N ILE A 81 -6.52 -4.22 7.52
CA ILE A 81 -7.92 -4.51 7.89
C ILE A 81 -8.01 -5.66 8.89
N HIS A 82 -7.24 -6.73 8.73
CA HIS A 82 -7.19 -7.81 9.73
C HIS A 82 -6.66 -7.31 11.08
N ARG A 83 -5.60 -6.49 11.08
CA ARG A 83 -5.09 -5.85 12.30
C ARG A 83 -6.14 -4.95 12.97
N ALA A 84 -6.95 -4.22 12.20
CA ALA A 84 -8.03 -3.42 12.75
C ALA A 84 -9.11 -4.28 13.44
N ILE A 85 -9.47 -5.43 12.86
CA ILE A 85 -10.39 -6.40 13.47
C ILE A 85 -9.82 -6.91 14.80
N ASP A 86 -8.54 -7.30 14.81
CA ASP A 86 -7.87 -7.76 16.04
C ASP A 86 -7.85 -6.65 17.10
N HIS A 87 -7.56 -5.41 16.70
CA HIS A 87 -7.57 -4.29 17.62
C HIS A 87 -8.95 -4.04 18.23
N LEU A 88 -10.03 -4.13 17.45
CA LEU A 88 -11.40 -4.03 17.97
C LEU A 88 -11.71 -5.14 18.98
N ASN A 89 -11.31 -6.38 18.69
CA ASN A 89 -11.51 -7.52 19.59
C ASN A 89 -10.74 -7.35 20.91
N LEU A 90 -9.47 -6.92 20.82
CA LEU A 90 -8.63 -6.66 21.99
C LEU A 90 -9.18 -5.50 22.83
N THR A 91 -9.65 -4.43 22.19
CA THR A 91 -10.28 -3.29 22.86
C THR A 91 -11.56 -3.71 23.57
N ALA A 92 -12.41 -4.52 22.94
CA ALA A 92 -13.61 -5.06 23.57
C ALA A 92 -13.27 -5.91 24.81
N HIS A 93 -12.25 -6.76 24.72
CA HIS A 93 -11.79 -7.56 25.86
C HIS A 93 -11.22 -6.69 26.98
N TRP A 94 -10.42 -5.67 26.65
CA TRP A 94 -9.91 -4.72 27.63
C TRP A 94 -11.04 -3.96 28.34
N ALA A 95 -12.02 -3.46 27.59
CA ALA A 95 -13.18 -2.76 28.15
C ALA A 95 -13.96 -3.64 29.13
N GLN A 96 -14.09 -4.94 28.82
CA GLN A 96 -14.78 -5.90 29.69
C GLN A 96 -14.00 -6.28 30.96
N SER A 97 -12.68 -6.40 30.86
CA SER A 97 -11.86 -7.08 31.88
C SER A 97 -10.95 -6.17 32.69
N LYS A 98 -10.66 -4.95 32.21
CA LYS A 98 -9.58 -4.10 32.74
C LYS A 98 -9.89 -2.61 32.80
N ALA A 99 -10.79 -2.08 31.98
CA ALA A 99 -11.06 -0.66 31.93
C ALA A 99 -11.69 -0.15 33.23
N SER A 100 -11.30 1.06 33.67
CA SER A 100 -11.99 1.77 34.74
C SER A 100 -13.15 2.61 34.20
N ASP A 101 -14.10 2.97 35.07
CA ASP A 101 -15.25 3.80 34.70
C ASP A 101 -14.82 5.13 34.06
N ALA A 102 -13.80 5.80 34.63
CA ALA A 102 -13.28 7.06 34.08
C ALA A 102 -12.67 6.91 32.68
N GLN A 103 -12.01 5.77 32.40
CA GLN A 103 -11.48 5.48 31.06
C GLN A 103 -12.61 5.19 30.06
N LEU A 104 -13.67 4.49 30.49
CA LEU A 104 -14.83 4.22 29.66
C LEU A 104 -15.58 5.51 29.33
N ASP A 105 -15.79 6.39 30.31
CA ASP A 105 -16.42 7.70 30.10
C ASP A 105 -15.66 8.56 29.09
N GLU A 106 -14.31 8.49 29.09
CA GLU A 106 -13.47 9.25 28.16
C GLU A 106 -13.63 8.80 26.70
N ILE A 107 -13.74 7.49 26.44
CA ILE A 107 -13.61 6.94 25.08
C ILE A 107 -14.91 6.40 24.47
N THR A 108 -15.94 6.14 25.27
CA THR A 108 -17.12 5.36 24.83
C THR A 108 -17.84 6.02 23.65
N ASP A 109 -18.20 7.30 23.75
CA ASP A 109 -18.97 7.96 22.69
C ASP A 109 -18.18 8.03 21.37
N GLN A 110 -16.88 8.35 21.43
CA GLN A 110 -16.02 8.41 20.26
C GLN A 110 -15.90 7.03 19.59
N MET A 111 -15.72 5.97 20.39
CA MET A 111 -15.64 4.61 19.89
C MET A 111 -16.95 4.16 19.23
N LEU A 112 -18.09 4.42 19.88
CA LEU A 112 -19.41 4.05 19.36
C LEU A 112 -19.72 4.76 18.03
N LEU A 113 -19.38 6.05 17.91
CA LEU A 113 -19.55 6.80 16.66
C LEU A 113 -18.67 6.25 15.54
N ALA A 114 -17.39 5.96 15.81
CA ALA A 114 -16.48 5.39 14.83
C ALA A 114 -16.94 4.00 14.35
N MET A 115 -17.40 3.14 15.27
CA MET A 115 -17.95 1.83 14.95
C MET A 115 -19.24 1.94 14.14
N HIS A 116 -20.11 2.91 14.47
CA HIS A 116 -21.36 3.14 13.76
C HIS A 116 -21.12 3.58 12.30
N ASP A 117 -20.20 4.52 12.07
CA ASP A 117 -19.83 4.98 10.73
C ASP A 117 -19.28 3.83 9.89
N LEU A 118 -18.28 3.10 10.43
CA LEU A 118 -17.70 1.94 9.76
C LEU A 118 -18.75 0.89 9.40
N ARG A 119 -19.64 0.56 10.34
CA ARG A 119 -20.75 -0.37 10.11
C ARG A 119 -21.65 0.11 8.98
N SER A 120 -22.03 1.38 8.98
CA SER A 120 -22.92 1.97 7.97
C SER A 120 -22.31 1.88 6.56
N VAL A 121 -21.02 2.17 6.43
CA VAL A 121 -20.28 2.01 5.16
C VAL A 121 -20.26 0.55 4.69
N LEU A 122 -19.91 -0.38 5.58
CA LEU A 122 -19.78 -1.81 5.25
C LEU A 122 -21.14 -2.43 4.85
N VAL A 123 -22.20 -2.11 5.58
CA VAL A 123 -23.56 -2.59 5.28
C VAL A 123 -24.01 -2.08 3.91
N ARG A 124 -23.80 -0.80 3.60
CA ARG A 124 -24.13 -0.22 2.29
C ARG A 124 -23.38 -0.93 1.16
N LYS A 125 -22.06 -1.11 1.30
CA LYS A 125 -21.23 -1.81 0.30
C LYS A 125 -21.64 -3.26 0.10
N LYS A 126 -22.07 -3.95 1.17
CA LYS A 126 -22.60 -5.32 1.07
C LYS A 126 -23.91 -5.35 0.28
N ALA A 127 -24.83 -4.43 0.55
CA ALA A 127 -26.09 -4.32 -0.19
C ALA A 127 -25.84 -4.02 -1.69
N ASP A 128 -24.98 -3.05 -2.01
CA ASP A 128 -24.63 -2.70 -3.40
C ASP A 128 -24.09 -3.90 -4.17
N ARG A 129 -23.26 -4.73 -3.54
CA ARG A 129 -22.71 -5.96 -4.15
C ARG A 129 -23.80 -7.00 -4.44
N LEU A 130 -24.75 -7.19 -3.52
CA LEU A 130 -25.85 -8.14 -3.72
C LEU A 130 -26.76 -7.69 -4.87
N LEU A 131 -27.06 -6.39 -4.96
CA LEU A 131 -27.85 -5.83 -6.06
C LEU A 131 -27.17 -5.98 -7.42
N ARG A 132 -25.84 -5.83 -7.49
CA ARG A 132 -25.08 -6.07 -8.72
C ARG A 132 -25.13 -7.54 -9.14
N ALA A 133 -24.88 -8.45 -8.20
CA ALA A 133 -24.93 -9.89 -8.47
C ALA A 133 -26.30 -10.35 -8.98
N ALA A 134 -27.40 -9.82 -8.44
CA ALA A 134 -28.75 -10.12 -8.91
C ALA A 134 -29.04 -9.61 -10.34
N LYS A 135 -28.51 -8.44 -10.71
CA LYS A 135 -28.65 -7.90 -12.08
C LYS A 135 -27.84 -8.69 -13.11
N ASP A 136 -26.64 -9.14 -12.73
CA ASP A 136 -25.78 -9.93 -13.61
C ASP A 136 -26.38 -11.33 -13.86
N SER A 137 -27.13 -11.88 -12.89
CA SER A 137 -27.85 -13.15 -13.05
C SER A 137 -29.15 -13.06 -13.86
N ASP A 138 -29.83 -11.91 -13.84
CA ASP A 138 -31.07 -11.69 -14.62
C ASP A 138 -30.78 -11.27 -16.07
N GLY A 139 -29.54 -10.87 -16.38
CA GLY A 139 -29.11 -10.43 -17.71
C GLY A 139 -28.26 -11.43 -18.50
N SER A 140 -28.01 -12.63 -17.96
CA SER A 140 -27.30 -13.74 -18.64
C SER A 140 -28.25 -14.84 -19.11
#